data_AF-A0AAD7W7Y0-F1
#
_entry.id   AF-A0AAD7W7Y0-F1
#
_cell.length_a   1.000
_cell.length_b   1.000
_cell.length_c   1.000
_cell.angle_alpha   90.00
_cell.angle_beta   90.00
_cell.angle_gamma   90.00
#
_symmetry.space_group_name_H-M   'P 1'
#
loop_
_entity.id
_entity.type
_entity.pdbx_description
1 polymer ?
#
loop_
_entity_poly.entity_id
_entity_poly.type
_entity_poly.pdbx_seq_one_letter_code
_entity_poly.pdbx_strand_id
1 'polypeptide(L)'
;MEEQEASEQAVKYYRLSEVEERNTFKSTWIIINHKVYDVTKFLDEHPGGEEVLREQAGGDATENFEDVGHSSDAREMAKDLLIGELHPEDWHKIAKPPESNVIRVSDNSSWWTNWVIPGLAAAIVTMMYRMYTAEE
;
A
#
# COMPACT_ATOMS: atom_id res chain seq x y z
N MET A 1 -33.97 -23.05 0.10
CA MET A 1 -32.96 -23.88 -0.58
C MET A 1 -32.37 -22.99 -1.65
N GLU A 2 -31.37 -22.19 -1.26
CA GLU A 2 -30.59 -21.41 -2.22
C GLU A 2 -29.43 -22.29 -2.65
N GLU A 3 -29.52 -22.68 -3.92
CA GLU A 3 -28.57 -23.47 -4.66
C GLU A 3 -27.37 -22.56 -4.94
N GLN A 4 -26.24 -22.77 -4.26
CA GLN A 4 -24.99 -22.12 -4.64
C GLN A 4 -24.18 -23.10 -5.47
N GLU A 5 -24.31 -22.90 -6.78
CA GLU A 5 -23.49 -23.49 -7.82
C GLU A 5 -22.01 -23.28 -7.48
N ALA A 6 -21.35 -24.37 -7.06
CA ALA A 6 -19.90 -24.48 -7.03
C ALA A 6 -19.40 -24.41 -8.48
N SER A 7 -19.26 -23.18 -8.96
CA SER A 7 -18.80 -22.88 -10.31
C SER A 7 -17.30 -23.15 -10.38
N GLU A 8 -16.93 -24.06 -11.29
CA GLU A 8 -15.56 -24.30 -11.71
C GLU A 8 -15.09 -23.07 -12.50
N GLN A 9 -14.84 -21.97 -11.79
CA GLN A 9 -14.53 -20.67 -12.38
C GLN A 9 -13.09 -20.66 -12.86
N ALA A 10 -12.91 -20.31 -14.14
CA ALA A 10 -11.61 -19.93 -14.66
C ALA A 10 -10.94 -18.96 -13.69
N VAL A 11 -9.76 -19.32 -13.19
CA VAL A 11 -9.01 -18.50 -12.24
C VAL A 11 -8.81 -17.11 -12.84
N LYS A 12 -9.49 -16.13 -12.27
CA LYS A 12 -9.40 -14.75 -12.73
C LYS A 12 -8.17 -14.12 -12.09
N TYR A 13 -7.31 -13.53 -12.92
CA TYR A 13 -6.13 -12.84 -12.45
C TYR A 13 -6.39 -11.36 -12.28
N TYR A 14 -6.00 -10.82 -11.13
CA TYR A 14 -6.09 -9.41 -10.79
C TYR A 14 -4.70 -8.80 -10.64
N ARG A 15 -4.53 -7.54 -11.08
CA ARG A 15 -3.28 -6.79 -10.89
C ARG A 15 -3.23 -6.22 -9.48
N LEU A 16 -2.02 -6.04 -8.94
CA LEU A 16 -1.86 -5.43 -7.61
C LEU A 16 -2.53 -4.05 -7.53
N SER A 17 -2.36 -3.21 -8.55
CA SER A 17 -2.95 -1.88 -8.58
C SER A 17 -4.48 -1.89 -8.53
N GLU A 18 -5.13 -2.89 -9.14
CA GLU A 18 -6.59 -3.03 -9.07
C GLU A 18 -7.03 -3.42 -7.66
N VAL A 19 -6.26 -4.26 -6.97
CA VAL A 19 -6.52 -4.63 -5.58
C VAL A 19 -6.29 -3.43 -4.66
N GLU A 20 -5.24 -2.64 -4.86
CA GLU A 20 -4.94 -1.42 -4.09
C GLU A 20 -6.05 -0.36 -4.19
N GLU A 21 -6.72 -0.25 -5.35
CA GLU A 21 -7.89 0.62 -5.54
C GLU A 21 -9.13 0.16 -4.73
N ARG A 22 -9.15 -1.10 -4.27
CA ARG A 22 -10.26 -1.73 -3.54
C ARG A 22 -10.00 -1.70 -2.04
N ASN A 23 -9.82 -0.49 -1.52
CA ASN A 23 -9.55 -0.20 -0.12
C ASN A 23 -10.70 0.53 0.60
N THR A 24 -11.94 0.41 0.08
CA THR A 24 -13.10 1.16 0.60
C THR A 24 -14.11 0.24 1.26
N PHE A 25 -14.96 0.79 2.14
CA PHE A 25 -16.01 0.03 2.86
C PHE A 25 -16.95 -0.76 1.93
N LYS A 26 -17.16 -0.29 0.69
CA LYS A 26 -18.04 -0.94 -0.29
C LYS A 26 -17.30 -1.91 -1.22
N SER A 27 -15.98 -1.97 -1.13
CA SER A 27 -15.12 -2.80 -1.96
C SER A 27 -13.78 -2.94 -1.23
N THR A 28 -13.69 -3.93 -0.34
CA THR A 28 -12.49 -4.26 0.43
C THR A 28 -11.98 -5.61 -0.04
N TRP A 29 -10.84 -5.60 -0.72
CA TRP A 29 -10.16 -6.81 -1.15
C TRP A 29 -8.86 -6.99 -0.39
N ILE A 30 -8.50 -8.23 -0.12
CA ILE A 30 -7.24 -8.58 0.54
C ILE A 30 -6.56 -9.73 -0.21
N ILE A 31 -5.24 -9.79 -0.10
CA ILE A 31 -4.43 -10.85 -0.69
C ILE A 31 -3.95 -11.77 0.44
N ILE A 32 -4.19 -13.06 0.32
CA ILE A 32 -3.64 -14.07 1.24
C ILE A 32 -3.02 -15.17 0.39
N ASN A 33 -1.73 -15.47 0.58
CA ASN A 33 -1.00 -16.49 -0.19
C ASN A 33 -1.16 -16.33 -1.71
N HIS A 34 -1.03 -15.09 -2.22
CA HIS A 34 -1.20 -14.72 -3.63
C HIS A 34 -2.62 -14.90 -4.21
N LYS A 35 -3.60 -15.22 -3.36
CA LYS A 35 -5.02 -15.33 -3.73
C LYS A 35 -5.76 -14.06 -3.31
N VAL A 36 -6.71 -13.62 -4.13
CA VAL A 36 -7.47 -12.38 -3.90
C VAL A 36 -8.84 -12.73 -3.35
N TYR A 37 -9.17 -12.16 -2.20
CA TYR A 37 -10.40 -12.40 -1.47
C TYR A 37 -11.22 -11.12 -1.38
N ASP A 38 -12.52 -11.21 -1.67
CA ASP A 38 -13.46 -10.11 -1.45
C ASP A 38 -14.11 -10.26 -0.08
N VAL A 39 -13.62 -9.47 0.88
CA VAL A 39 -14.11 -9.47 2.26
C VAL A 39 -15.16 -8.39 2.52
N THR A 40 -15.63 -7.68 1.48
CA THR A 40 -16.54 -6.54 1.63
C THR A 40 -17.79 -6.87 2.45
N LYS A 41 -18.39 -8.05 2.22
CA LYS A 41 -19.57 -8.49 2.96
C LYS A 41 -19.24 -9.09 4.33
N PHE A 42 -18.00 -9.51 4.50
CA PHE A 42 -17.52 -10.21 5.69
C PHE A 42 -16.93 -9.26 6.74
N LEU A 43 -16.81 -7.96 6.45
CA LEU A 43 -16.26 -6.95 7.37
C LEU A 43 -16.96 -6.99 8.75
N ASP A 44 -18.30 -6.90 8.76
CA ASP A 44 -19.10 -6.93 9.99
C ASP A 44 -19.22 -8.32 10.62
N GLU A 45 -19.03 -9.39 9.84
CA GLU A 45 -19.14 -10.78 10.31
C GLU A 45 -17.81 -11.32 10.85
N HIS A 46 -16.70 -10.61 10.62
CA HIS A 46 -15.38 -11.03 11.06
C HIS A 46 -15.26 -11.01 12.59
N PRO A 47 -15.00 -12.16 13.25
CA PRO A 47 -14.92 -12.23 14.71
C PRO A 47 -13.79 -11.38 15.33
N GLY A 48 -12.75 -11.07 14.55
CA GLY A 48 -11.66 -10.16 14.95
C GLY A 48 -11.97 -8.67 14.76
N GLY A 49 -13.15 -8.35 14.24
CA GLY A 49 -13.59 -6.99 13.90
C GLY A 49 -13.22 -6.56 12.48
N GLU A 50 -13.94 -5.57 11.95
CA GLU A 50 -13.70 -5.03 10.60
C GLU A 50 -12.39 -4.26 10.47
N GLU A 51 -11.90 -3.68 11.57
CA GLU A 51 -10.74 -2.78 11.57
C GLU A 51 -9.48 -3.50 11.08
N VAL A 52 -9.24 -4.72 11.55
CA VAL A 52 -8.05 -5.50 11.15
C VAL A 52 -8.09 -5.92 9.67
N LEU A 53 -9.28 -6.11 9.09
CA LEU A 53 -9.42 -6.37 7.65
C LEU A 53 -9.21 -5.09 6.85
N ARG A 54 -9.69 -3.95 7.37
CA ARG A 54 -9.57 -2.64 6.73
C ARG A 54 -8.14 -2.12 6.70
N GLU A 55 -7.35 -2.39 7.74
CA GLU A 55 -5.93 -2.05 7.79
C GLU A 55 -5.12 -2.76 6.70
N GLN A 56 -5.57 -3.95 6.29
CA GLN A 56 -4.94 -4.76 5.24
C GLN A 56 -5.64 -4.62 3.87
N ALA A 57 -6.63 -3.73 3.77
CA ALA A 57 -7.40 -3.55 2.55
C ALA A 57 -6.52 -3.05 1.40
N GLY A 58 -6.66 -3.71 0.26
CA GLY A 58 -5.87 -3.45 -0.94
C GLY A 58 -4.43 -3.96 -0.89
N GLY A 59 -4.06 -4.75 0.13
CA GLY A 59 -2.70 -5.25 0.32
C GLY A 59 -2.62 -6.75 0.56
N ASP A 60 -1.40 -7.21 0.84
CA ASP A 60 -1.13 -8.57 1.29
C ASP A 60 -1.28 -8.68 2.81
N ALA A 61 -2.23 -9.51 3.23
CA ALA A 61 -2.57 -9.82 4.60
C ALA A 61 -2.06 -11.20 5.03
N THR A 62 -1.16 -11.82 4.25
CA THR A 62 -0.74 -13.21 4.47
C THR A 62 -0.06 -13.37 5.82
N GLU A 63 0.85 -12.46 6.17
CA GLU A 63 1.57 -12.48 7.45
C GLU A 63 0.59 -12.36 8.62
N ASN A 64 -0.29 -11.34 8.60
CA ASN A 64 -1.30 -11.13 9.64
C ASN A 64 -2.25 -12.33 9.77
N PHE A 65 -2.66 -12.94 8.66
CA PHE A 65 -3.56 -14.08 8.67
C PHE A 65 -2.93 -15.33 9.32
N GLU A 66 -1.65 -15.58 9.03
CA GLU A 66 -0.89 -16.71 9.58
C GLU A 66 -0.46 -16.47 11.03
N ASP A 67 -0.09 -15.23 11.41
CA ASP A 67 0.30 -14.86 12.78
C ASP A 67 -0.84 -15.06 13.78
N VAL A 68 -2.07 -14.68 13.39
CA VAL A 68 -3.27 -14.89 14.20
C VAL A 68 -3.59 -16.38 14.38
N GLY A 69 -3.21 -17.23 13.42
CA GLY A 69 -3.44 -18.68 13.49
C GLY A 69 -4.91 -19.09 13.34
N HIS A 70 -5.57 -18.62 12.27
CA HIS A 70 -6.96 -18.97 11.96
C HIS A 70 -7.20 -20.49 11.90
N SER A 71 -8.35 -20.93 12.40
CA SER A 71 -8.76 -22.34 12.39
C SER A 71 -8.93 -22.88 10.97
N SER A 72 -8.91 -24.21 10.82
CA SER A 72 -9.17 -24.86 9.52
C SER A 72 -10.53 -24.51 8.93
N ASP A 73 -11.53 -24.33 9.80
CA ASP A 73 -12.89 -23.93 9.42
C ASP A 73 -12.93 -22.50 8.88
N ALA A 74 -12.26 -21.55 9.56
CA ALA A 74 -12.11 -20.18 9.06
C ALA A 74 -11.39 -20.12 7.71
N ARG A 75 -10.38 -20.96 7.51
CA ARG A 75 -9.67 -21.11 6.23
C ARG A 75 -10.55 -21.72 5.13
N GLU A 76 -11.53 -22.54 5.50
CA GLU A 76 -12.50 -23.08 4.56
C GLU A 76 -13.51 -22.02 4.14
N MET A 77 -14.09 -21.29 5.09
CA MET A 77 -14.98 -20.15 4.81
C MET A 77 -14.31 -19.08 3.95
N ALA A 78 -13.01 -18.83 4.15
CA ALA A 78 -12.27 -17.89 3.31
C ALA A 78 -12.27 -18.30 1.83
N LYS A 79 -12.37 -19.59 1.49
CA LYS A 79 -12.44 -20.05 0.10
C LYS A 79 -13.71 -19.58 -0.60
N ASP A 80 -14.81 -19.40 0.11
CA ASP A 80 -16.07 -18.89 -0.47
C ASP A 80 -15.96 -17.40 -0.84
N LEU A 81 -15.03 -16.68 -0.20
CA LEU A 81 -14.72 -15.27 -0.48
C LEU A 81 -13.66 -15.11 -1.59
N LEU A 82 -13.11 -16.21 -2.12
CA LEU A 82 -12.09 -16.19 -3.16
C LEU A 82 -12.69 -15.72 -4.49
N ILE A 83 -12.18 -14.61 -5.02
CA ILE A 83 -12.61 -14.08 -6.31
C ILE A 83 -11.60 -14.34 -7.44
N GLY A 84 -10.36 -14.72 -7.10
CA GLY A 84 -9.31 -14.97 -8.07
C GLY A 84 -7.91 -15.03 -7.47
N GLU A 85 -6.89 -14.89 -8.32
CA GLU A 85 -5.49 -14.90 -7.94
C GLU A 85 -4.77 -13.64 -8.39
N LEU A 86 -3.69 -13.29 -7.68
CA LEU A 86 -2.85 -12.17 -8.06
C LEU A 86 -2.08 -12.53 -9.32
N HIS A 87 -1.97 -11.58 -10.25
CA HIS A 87 -1.23 -11.75 -11.49
C HIS A 87 0.25 -12.11 -11.20
N PRO A 88 0.84 -13.10 -11.89
CA PRO A 88 2.20 -13.60 -11.58
C PRO A 88 3.30 -12.53 -11.69
N GLU A 89 3.10 -11.52 -12.55
CA GLU A 89 4.04 -10.39 -12.65
C GLU A 89 4.09 -9.52 -11.38
N ASP A 90 3.04 -9.53 -10.57
CA ASP A 90 2.95 -8.73 -9.34
C ASP A 90 3.38 -9.51 -8.08
N TRP A 91 3.62 -10.82 -8.17
CA TRP A 91 4.11 -11.63 -7.03
C TRP A 91 5.41 -11.09 -6.43
N HIS A 92 6.28 -10.50 -7.25
CA HIS A 92 7.53 -9.90 -6.79
C HIS A 92 7.36 -8.59 -6.02
N LYS A 93 6.19 -7.95 -6.08
CA LYS A 93 5.90 -6.68 -5.39
C LYS A 93 5.45 -6.91 -3.95
N ILE A 94 4.69 -7.97 -3.71
CA ILE A 94 4.22 -8.37 -2.37
C ILE A 94 5.28 -9.15 -1.57
N ALA A 95 6.22 -9.83 -2.23
CA ALA A 95 7.31 -10.57 -1.59
C ALA A 95 8.46 -9.68 -1.10
N LYS A 96 8.47 -8.40 -1.51
CA LYS A 96 9.42 -7.44 -0.94
C LYS A 96 8.79 -6.89 0.33
N PRO A 97 9.53 -6.79 1.46
CA PRO A 97 9.04 -6.03 2.60
C PRO A 97 8.57 -4.68 2.07
N PRO A 98 7.45 -4.13 2.56
CA PRO A 98 6.93 -2.87 2.06
C PRO A 98 8.11 -1.92 2.03
N GLU A 99 8.53 -1.54 0.83
CA GLU A 99 9.39 -0.39 0.65
C GLU A 99 8.47 0.73 1.10
N SER A 100 8.49 0.95 2.41
CA SER A 100 7.64 1.89 3.08
C SER A 100 7.65 3.14 2.24
N ASN A 101 6.52 3.82 2.18
CA ASN A 101 6.54 5.25 2.02
C ASN A 101 7.34 5.88 3.19
N VAL A 102 8.64 5.58 3.35
CA VAL A 102 9.61 6.65 3.35
C VAL A 102 9.19 7.44 2.13
N ILE A 103 8.50 8.55 2.39
CA ILE A 103 8.62 9.73 1.55
C ILE A 103 10.09 9.70 1.18
N ARG A 104 10.39 9.35 -0.08
CA ARG A 104 11.62 9.80 -0.70
C ARG A 104 11.45 11.31 -0.61
N VAL A 105 11.84 11.88 0.53
CA VAL A 105 12.46 13.18 0.58
C VAL A 105 13.49 12.98 -0.48
N SER A 106 13.16 13.51 -1.66
CA SER A 106 13.92 13.35 -2.87
C SER A 106 15.37 13.42 -2.42
N ASP A 107 16.11 12.33 -2.60
CA ASP A 107 17.54 12.27 -2.37
C ASP A 107 18.15 13.16 -3.46
N ASN A 108 17.88 14.44 -3.30
CA ASN A 108 18.36 15.57 -4.03
C ASN A 108 19.33 16.27 -3.08
N SER A 109 20.21 15.48 -2.47
CA SER A 109 21.56 15.89 -2.13
C SER A 109 22.35 16.13 -3.43
N SER A 110 21.75 16.79 -4.42
CA SER A 110 22.43 17.17 -5.63
C SER A 110 23.33 18.35 -5.28
N TRP A 111 24.57 18.24 -5.75
CA TRP A 111 25.74 19.09 -5.53
C TRP A 111 25.57 20.61 -5.74
N TRP A 112 24.38 21.09 -6.12
CA TRP A 112 24.10 22.48 -6.46
C TRP A 112 23.62 23.30 -5.26
N THR A 113 22.95 22.71 -4.27
CA THR A 113 22.43 23.45 -3.11
C THR A 113 23.54 23.98 -2.20
N ASN A 114 24.71 23.32 -2.20
CA ASN A 114 25.88 23.71 -1.39
C ASN A 114 26.62 24.94 -1.93
N TRP A 115 26.31 25.43 -3.13
CA TRP A 115 26.88 26.66 -3.69
C TRP A 115 25.89 27.82 -3.79
N VAL A 116 24.60 27.51 -3.96
CA VAL A 116 23.56 28.54 -4.03
C VAL A 116 23.42 29.28 -2.70
N ILE A 117 23.44 28.57 -1.57
CA ILE A 117 23.27 29.18 -0.24
C ILE A 117 24.46 30.08 0.14
N PRO A 118 25.74 29.66 0.00
CA PRO A 118 26.88 30.55 0.25
C PRO A 118 26.93 31.74 -0.73
N GLY A 119 26.59 31.54 -2.01
CA GLY A 119 26.59 32.60 -3.01
C GLY A 119 25.56 33.71 -2.73
N LEU A 120 24.37 33.33 -2.25
CA LEU A 120 23.31 34.29 -1.94
C LEU A 120 23.62 35.11 -0.68
N ALA A 121 24.22 34.49 0.33
CA ALA A 121 24.73 35.20 1.52
C ALA A 121 25.82 36.22 1.16
N ALA A 122 26.76 35.84 0.29
CA ALA A 122 27.81 36.76 -0.19
C ALA A 122 27.23 37.95 -0.97
N ALA A 123 26.21 37.74 -1.79
CA ALA A 123 25.53 38.80 -2.53
C ALA A 123 24.82 39.80 -1.59
N ILE A 124 24.14 39.32 -0.54
CA ILE A 124 23.47 40.18 0.44
C ILE A 124 24.48 41.02 1.22
N VAL A 125 25.56 40.40 1.72
CA VAL A 125 26.62 41.13 2.46
C VAL A 125 27.29 42.17 1.56
N THR A 126 27.57 41.81 0.30
CA THR A 126 28.15 42.75 -0.66
C THR A 126 27.20 43.92 -0.96
N MET A 127 25.90 43.65 -1.10
CA MET A 127 24.88 44.69 -1.32
C MET A 127 24.75 45.64 -0.12
N MET A 128 24.75 45.11 1.11
CA MET A 128 24.75 45.92 2.33
C MET A 128 26.02 46.75 2.47
N TYR A 129 27.20 46.17 2.16
CA TYR A 129 28.46 46.89 2.17
C TYR A 129 28.47 48.01 1.13
N ARG A 130 28.00 47.75 -0.09
CA ARG A 130 27.89 48.77 -1.15
C ARG A 130 26.92 49.89 -0.81
N MET A 131 25.83 49.61 -0.10
CA MET A 131 24.93 50.65 0.41
C MET A 131 25.62 51.48 1.50
N TYR A 132 26.28 50.81 2.46
CA TYR A 132 26.98 51.48 3.55
C TYR A 132 28.13 52.38 3.08
N THR A 133 28.91 51.95 2.08
CA THR A 133 30.02 52.74 1.53
C THR A 133 29.60 53.76 0.47
N ALA A 134 28.34 53.77 0.05
CA ALA A 134 27.81 54.78 -0.89
C ALA A 134 27.30 56.04 -0.17
N GLU A 135 27.38 56.09 1.16
CA GLU A 135 26.98 57.22 2.00
C GLU A 135 28.17 58.12 2.43
N GLU A 136 29.36 57.97 1.83
CA GLU A 136 30.52 58.86 2.01
C GLU A 136 30.76 59.81 0.82
#